data_AF-K4NRP3-F1
#
_entry.id   AF-K4NRP3-F1
#
_cell.length_a   1.000
_cell.length_b   1.000
_cell.length_c   1.000
_cell.angle_alpha   90.00
_cell.angle_beta   90.00
_cell.angle_gamma   90.00
#
_symmetry.space_group_name_H-M   'P 1'
#
loop_
_entity.id
_entity.type
_entity.pdbx_description
1 polymer ?
#
loop_
_entity_poly.entity_id
_entity_poly.type
_entity_poly.pdbx_seq_one_letter_code
_entity_poly.pdbx_strand_id
1 'polypeptide(L)'
;GKRKMGDRKRTATANKKKKTEWPSIKPKSDLQINHLKDHDLITIQNYLTSAESKAFIDAAESIGFVHQGSLGPTRGEAYRDNDRISVEDPVLAEAIWNAGLDNFFSDFKIRGKIAVGLNPNIRLYRYSPGQRFGRHIDESVDLGEGKRTHYTLLIYLTGSPGKSKAKSKTDNNSQESLDQLVGGETVFYGPRNALVAEVAPTEGLALLHIHGDKCMLHEARNVSKGLKYVLRSDVVFA
;
A
#
# COMPACT_ATOMS: atom_id res chain seq x y z
N GLY A 1 21.64 65.19 -4.79
CA GLY A 1 21.67 64.46 -3.51
C GLY A 1 21.17 63.04 -3.72
N LYS A 2 22.00 62.04 -3.38
CA LYS A 2 21.74 60.60 -3.52
C LYS A 2 20.59 60.15 -2.60
N ARG A 3 19.65 59.34 -3.08
CA ARG A 3 18.85 58.44 -2.24
C ARG A 3 18.94 57.02 -2.82
N LYS A 4 19.63 56.15 -2.09
CA LYS A 4 19.68 54.69 -2.31
C LYS A 4 18.31 54.11 -1.95
N MET A 5 17.65 53.40 -2.86
CA MET A 5 16.60 52.45 -2.49
C MET A 5 17.25 51.10 -2.22
N GLY A 6 17.05 50.63 -1.00
CA GLY A 6 17.73 49.46 -0.45
C GLY A 6 17.23 48.13 -1.00
N ASP A 7 18.17 47.20 -1.06
CA ASP A 7 17.97 45.78 -1.28
C ASP A 7 16.97 45.19 -0.27
N ARG A 8 15.83 44.70 -0.77
CA ARG A 8 14.99 43.76 -0.03
C ARG A 8 15.50 42.35 -0.30
N LYS A 9 16.45 41.94 0.54
CA LYS A 9 16.92 40.57 0.69
C LYS A 9 15.72 39.68 1.06
N ARG A 10 15.18 38.93 0.09
CA ARG A 10 14.19 37.88 0.33
C ARG A 10 14.89 36.78 1.15
N THR A 11 14.61 36.74 2.44
CA THR A 11 14.98 35.61 3.29
C THR A 11 14.16 34.39 2.85
N ALA A 12 14.79 33.52 2.07
CA ALA A 12 14.29 32.16 1.87
C ALA A 12 14.37 31.43 3.21
N THR A 13 13.23 31.28 3.87
CA THR A 13 13.07 30.35 4.98
C THR A 13 13.18 28.95 4.41
N ALA A 14 14.40 28.39 4.47
CA ALA A 14 14.64 26.98 4.22
C ALA A 14 13.84 26.16 5.24
N ASN A 15 12.70 25.64 4.79
CA ASN A 15 11.88 24.71 5.56
C ASN A 15 12.70 23.42 5.70
N LYS A 16 13.37 23.24 6.85
CA LYS A 16 14.06 21.99 7.18
C LYS A 16 13.01 20.89 7.25
N LYS A 17 12.78 20.18 6.14
CA LYS A 17 12.02 18.92 6.15
C LYS A 17 12.75 18.02 7.15
N LYS A 18 12.14 17.74 8.30
CA LYS A 18 12.59 16.66 9.17
C LYS A 18 12.64 15.41 8.28
N LYS A 19 13.81 14.79 8.18
CA LYS A 19 13.95 13.49 7.53
C LYS A 19 13.08 12.55 8.36
N THR A 20 11.94 12.14 7.85
CA THR A 20 11.09 11.18 8.55
C THR A 20 11.87 9.88 8.59
N GLU A 21 12.15 9.37 9.79
CA GLU A 21 12.73 8.06 9.95
C GLU A 21 11.57 7.06 9.95
N TRP A 22 11.49 6.24 8.90
CA TRP A 22 10.56 5.11 8.88
C TRP A 22 11.02 4.03 9.87
N PRO A 23 10.09 3.26 10.45
CA PRO A 23 10.44 2.12 11.30
C PRO A 23 11.28 1.10 10.55
N SER A 24 12.17 0.41 11.27
CA SER A 24 12.93 -0.70 10.71
C SER A 24 12.06 -1.93 10.49
N ILE A 25 12.37 -2.69 9.44
CA ILE A 25 11.73 -3.96 9.11
C ILE A 25 12.74 -5.07 9.31
N LYS A 26 12.38 -6.10 10.07
CA LYS A 26 13.24 -7.27 10.29
C LYS A 26 13.11 -8.24 9.11
N PRO A 27 14.22 -8.83 8.61
CA PRO A 27 14.18 -9.89 7.61
C PRO A 27 13.31 -11.07 8.04
N LYS A 28 12.60 -11.67 7.08
CA LYS A 28 11.75 -12.85 7.28
C LYS A 28 12.30 -14.03 6.46
N SER A 29 12.54 -15.16 7.13
CA SER A 29 13.02 -16.40 6.49
C SER A 29 11.90 -17.35 6.06
N ASP A 30 10.77 -17.34 6.78
CA ASP A 30 9.73 -18.38 6.67
C ASP A 30 8.40 -17.80 6.18
N LEU A 31 8.46 -17.10 5.05
CA LEU A 31 7.28 -16.46 4.44
C LEU A 31 6.22 -17.50 4.08
N GLN A 32 5.01 -17.32 4.62
CA GLN A 32 3.87 -18.18 4.34
C GLN A 32 3.13 -17.67 3.11
N ILE A 33 3.46 -18.26 1.96
CA ILE A 33 2.97 -17.84 0.65
C ILE A 33 1.71 -18.64 0.31
N ASN A 34 0.69 -17.95 -0.19
CA ASN A 34 -0.54 -18.54 -0.70
C ASN A 34 -0.90 -17.93 -2.06
N HIS A 35 -1.07 -18.77 -3.07
CA HIS A 35 -1.42 -18.38 -4.43
C HIS A 35 -2.94 -18.42 -4.60
N LEU A 36 -3.56 -17.24 -4.68
CA LEU A 36 -5.01 -17.10 -4.91
C LEU A 36 -5.37 -17.29 -6.39
N LYS A 37 -4.43 -16.98 -7.29
CA LYS A 37 -4.54 -17.26 -8.72
C LYS A 37 -3.15 -17.32 -9.34
N ASP A 38 -2.61 -18.54 -9.48
CA ASP A 38 -1.28 -18.82 -10.04
C ASP A 38 -0.23 -17.81 -9.54
N HIS A 39 0.62 -17.29 -10.42
CA HIS A 39 1.52 -16.19 -10.10
C HIS A 39 0.86 -14.80 -10.23
N ASP A 40 -0.39 -14.70 -10.69
CA ASP A 40 -1.05 -13.40 -10.92
C ASP A 40 -1.56 -12.75 -9.62
N LEU A 41 -1.87 -13.54 -8.59
CA LEU A 41 -2.43 -13.07 -7.33
C LEU A 41 -1.95 -13.91 -6.14
N ILE A 42 -1.22 -13.29 -5.23
CA ILE A 42 -0.46 -13.96 -4.18
C ILE A 42 -0.62 -13.20 -2.86
N THR A 43 -0.74 -13.93 -1.77
CA THR A 43 -0.71 -13.40 -0.41
C THR A 43 0.46 -13.96 0.36
N ILE A 44 1.08 -13.15 1.22
CA ILE A 44 2.15 -13.55 2.12
C ILE A 44 1.75 -13.16 3.54
N GLN A 45 1.49 -14.16 4.39
CA GLN A 45 1.04 -13.92 5.76
C GLN A 45 2.20 -13.42 6.63
N ASN A 46 1.89 -12.58 7.63
CA ASN A 46 2.83 -12.09 8.63
C ASN A 46 4.10 -11.45 8.05
N TYR A 47 3.98 -10.78 6.91
CA TYR A 47 5.08 -10.11 6.24
C TYR A 47 5.59 -8.92 7.08
N LEU A 48 4.67 -8.16 7.69
CA LEU A 48 4.98 -7.30 8.83
C LEU A 48 4.39 -7.89 10.11
N THR A 49 5.11 -7.74 11.22
CA THR A 49 4.58 -8.01 12.55
C THR A 49 3.59 -6.92 12.99
N SER A 50 2.77 -7.17 14.01
CA SER A 50 1.90 -6.14 14.59
C SER A 50 2.69 -4.94 15.13
N ALA A 51 3.88 -5.19 15.70
CA ALA A 51 4.75 -4.11 16.19
C ALA A 51 5.27 -3.23 15.05
N GLU A 52 5.71 -3.84 13.93
CA GLU A 52 6.12 -3.10 12.73
C GLU A 52 4.94 -2.34 12.13
N SER A 53 3.78 -2.99 11.97
CA SER A 53 2.56 -2.39 11.42
C SER A 53 2.12 -1.16 12.22
N LYS A 54 2.07 -1.28 13.55
CA LYS A 54 1.77 -0.15 14.44
C LYS A 54 2.78 0.98 14.29
N ALA A 55 4.07 0.67 14.27
CA ALA A 55 5.10 1.70 14.13
C ALA A 55 4.98 2.46 12.79
N PHE A 56 4.60 1.78 11.70
CA PHE A 56 4.35 2.44 10.41
C PHE A 56 3.14 3.35 10.46
N ILE A 57 2.05 2.93 11.14
CA ILE A 57 0.86 3.77 11.35
C ILE A 57 1.23 5.01 12.16
N ASP A 58 1.93 4.85 13.30
CA ASP A 58 2.34 5.97 14.16
C ASP A 58 3.21 6.98 13.38
N ALA A 59 4.16 6.49 12.58
CA ALA A 59 5.00 7.34 11.73
C ALA A 59 4.17 8.05 10.65
N ALA A 60 3.24 7.35 10.01
CA ALA A 60 2.37 7.92 8.97
C ALA A 60 1.46 9.03 9.52
N GLU A 61 0.81 8.78 10.67
CA GLU A 61 -0.02 9.79 11.33
C GLU A 61 0.80 11.01 11.75
N SER A 62 2.05 10.83 12.20
CA SER A 62 2.95 11.95 12.49
C SER A 62 3.36 12.76 11.25
N ILE A 63 3.41 12.14 10.06
CA ILE A 63 3.67 12.85 8.79
C ILE A 63 2.42 13.64 8.37
N GLY A 64 1.24 13.04 8.57
CA GLY A 64 -0.05 13.58 8.17
C GLY A 64 -0.47 13.13 6.77
N PHE A 65 -1.70 12.64 6.66
CA PHE A 65 -2.29 12.26 5.38
C PHE A 65 -2.96 13.43 4.67
N VAL A 66 -2.94 13.41 3.33
CA VAL A 66 -3.68 14.35 2.49
C VAL A 66 -4.83 13.62 1.81
N HIS A 67 -6.04 14.16 1.94
CA HIS A 67 -7.23 13.60 1.30
C HIS A 67 -7.08 13.57 -0.23
N GLN A 68 -7.54 12.48 -0.84
CA GLN A 68 -7.54 12.22 -2.28
C GLN A 68 -8.94 11.73 -2.70
N GLY A 69 -9.77 12.68 -3.12
CA GLY A 69 -11.09 12.42 -3.69
C GLY A 69 -11.08 12.57 -5.22
N SER A 70 -11.80 11.70 -5.93
CA SER A 70 -12.18 11.92 -7.33
C SER A 70 -13.69 12.03 -7.47
N LEU A 71 -14.16 12.82 -8.43
CA LEU A 71 -15.60 12.95 -8.74
C LEU A 71 -16.17 11.67 -9.40
N GLY A 72 -15.35 10.65 -9.63
CA GLY A 72 -15.75 9.34 -10.12
C GLY A 72 -15.87 9.20 -11.65
N PRO A 73 -16.56 8.13 -12.12
CA PRO A 73 -16.59 7.67 -13.51
C PRO A 73 -17.10 8.67 -14.55
N THR A 74 -17.74 9.76 -14.11
CA THR A 74 -18.17 10.86 -14.98
C THR A 74 -17.01 11.57 -15.67
N ARG A 75 -15.76 11.33 -15.25
CA ARG A 75 -14.54 11.84 -15.89
C ARG A 75 -13.58 10.76 -16.39
N GLY A 76 -14.04 9.52 -16.55
CA GLY A 76 -13.23 8.41 -17.05
C GLY A 76 -12.19 7.85 -16.06
N GLU A 77 -12.10 8.42 -14.86
CA GLU A 77 -11.28 7.92 -13.77
C GLU A 77 -12.10 7.05 -12.81
N ALA A 78 -11.45 6.06 -12.20
CA ALA A 78 -12.08 5.30 -11.14
C ALA A 78 -12.38 6.20 -9.92
N TYR A 79 -13.53 5.97 -9.30
CA TYR A 79 -13.92 6.66 -8.07
C TYR A 79 -12.90 6.38 -6.98
N ARG A 80 -12.31 7.43 -6.40
CA ARG A 80 -11.32 7.34 -5.34
C ARG A 80 -11.76 8.22 -4.19
N ASP A 81 -11.72 7.67 -2.99
CA ASP A 81 -11.91 8.39 -1.76
C ASP A 81 -11.04 7.73 -0.70
N ASN A 82 -9.93 8.37 -0.35
CA ASN A 82 -9.02 7.95 0.69
C ASN A 82 -8.11 9.10 1.11
N ASP A 83 -7.39 8.96 2.22
CA ASP A 83 -6.26 9.83 2.52
C ASP A 83 -4.94 9.14 2.16
N ARG A 84 -3.95 9.91 1.69
CA ARG A 84 -2.69 9.40 1.15
C ARG A 84 -1.48 10.18 1.63
N ILE A 85 -0.40 9.43 1.91
CA ILE A 85 0.98 9.90 1.89
C ILE A 85 1.65 9.32 0.64
N SER A 86 2.48 10.12 -0.04
CA SER A 86 3.32 9.67 -1.16
C SER A 86 4.71 10.23 -0.94
N VAL A 87 5.70 9.33 -0.88
CA VAL A 87 7.10 9.69 -0.68
C VAL A 87 7.95 8.96 -1.70
N GLU A 88 9.04 9.62 -2.10
CA GLU A 88 10.10 9.01 -2.88
C GLU A 88 11.20 8.58 -1.88
N ASP A 89 11.26 7.29 -1.57
CA ASP A 89 12.15 6.74 -0.54
C ASP A 89 12.79 5.42 -0.98
N PRO A 90 13.96 5.46 -1.64
CA PRO A 90 14.66 4.26 -2.09
C PRO A 90 15.17 3.41 -0.92
N VAL A 91 15.44 4.01 0.25
CA VAL A 91 15.95 3.27 1.42
C VAL A 91 14.84 2.43 2.03
N LEU A 92 13.62 2.97 2.15
CA LEU A 92 12.47 2.20 2.59
C LEU A 92 12.09 1.11 1.58
N ALA A 93 12.11 1.43 0.27
CA ALA A 93 11.87 0.43 -0.78
C ALA A 93 12.83 -0.76 -0.69
N GLU A 94 14.13 -0.48 -0.51
CA GLU A 94 15.16 -1.52 -0.32
C GLU A 94 14.94 -2.31 0.99
N ALA A 95 14.61 -1.64 2.09
CA ALA A 95 14.36 -2.30 3.37
C ALA A 95 13.15 -3.25 3.32
N ILE A 96 12.06 -2.86 2.62
CA ILE A 96 10.92 -3.75 2.37
C ILE A 96 11.38 -4.90 1.48
N TRP A 97 12.01 -4.62 0.34
CA TRP A 97 12.47 -5.65 -0.60
C TRP A 97 13.32 -6.76 0.07
N ASN A 98 14.34 -6.34 0.83
CA ASN A 98 15.28 -7.21 1.54
C ASN A 98 14.67 -7.89 2.78
N ALA A 99 13.42 -7.57 3.15
CA ALA A 99 12.73 -8.27 4.23
C ALA A 99 12.25 -9.68 3.82
N GLY A 100 12.46 -10.09 2.56
CA GLY A 100 12.21 -11.45 2.07
C GLY A 100 11.54 -11.51 0.69
N LEU A 101 11.17 -10.36 0.09
CA LEU A 101 10.59 -10.36 -1.26
C LEU A 101 11.64 -10.67 -2.33
N ASP A 102 12.89 -10.25 -2.11
CA ASP A 102 14.05 -10.62 -2.91
C ASP A 102 14.17 -12.15 -3.10
N ASN A 103 14.08 -12.90 -2.01
CA ASN A 103 14.12 -14.35 -2.04
C ASN A 103 12.89 -14.93 -2.72
N PHE A 104 11.69 -14.41 -2.41
CA PHE A 104 10.45 -14.88 -3.01
C PHE A 104 10.42 -14.70 -4.54
N PHE A 105 10.90 -13.56 -5.04
CA PHE A 105 10.89 -13.23 -6.45
C PHE A 105 12.12 -13.73 -7.23
N SER A 106 13.06 -14.41 -6.58
CA SER A 106 14.32 -14.87 -7.19
C SER A 106 14.14 -15.69 -8.48
N ASP A 107 13.09 -16.52 -8.52
CA ASP A 107 12.77 -17.37 -9.68
C ASP A 107 11.75 -16.75 -10.67
N PHE A 108 11.24 -15.55 -10.36
CA PHE A 108 10.24 -14.91 -11.22
C PHE A 108 10.88 -14.26 -12.44
N LYS A 109 10.37 -14.62 -13.61
CA LYS A 109 10.77 -14.03 -14.89
C LYS A 109 9.56 -13.55 -15.68
N ILE A 110 9.60 -12.30 -16.13
CA ILE A 110 8.57 -11.73 -17.00
C ILE A 110 9.25 -11.21 -18.27
N ARG A 111 8.93 -11.83 -19.42
CA ARG A 111 9.51 -11.47 -20.72
C ARG A 111 11.04 -11.43 -20.70
N GLY A 112 11.67 -12.39 -20.00
CA GLY A 112 13.12 -12.50 -19.87
C GLY A 112 13.76 -11.61 -18.80
N LYS A 113 12.98 -10.72 -18.16
CA LYS A 113 13.45 -9.83 -17.08
C LYS A 113 13.22 -10.45 -15.71
N ILE A 114 14.11 -10.14 -14.77
CA ILE A 114 14.01 -10.58 -13.38
C ILE A 114 13.55 -9.44 -12.48
N ALA A 115 13.00 -9.76 -11.31
CA ALA A 115 12.69 -8.75 -10.32
C ALA A 115 13.98 -8.22 -9.68
N VAL A 116 14.08 -6.90 -9.50
CA VAL A 116 15.31 -6.23 -9.04
C VAL A 116 15.11 -5.32 -7.83
N GLY A 117 13.87 -5.18 -7.35
CA GLY A 117 13.56 -4.29 -6.23
C GLY A 117 12.14 -3.79 -6.25
N LEU A 118 11.89 -2.78 -5.42
CA LEU A 118 10.62 -2.05 -5.36
C LEU A 118 10.76 -0.65 -5.96
N ASN A 119 9.64 -0.12 -6.44
CA ASN A 119 9.53 1.27 -6.86
C ASN A 119 9.71 2.19 -5.63
N PRO A 120 10.66 3.15 -5.66
CA PRO A 120 10.88 4.08 -4.55
C PRO A 120 9.69 5.00 -4.24
N ASN A 121 8.70 5.10 -5.13
CA ASN A 121 7.45 5.80 -4.86
C ASN A 121 6.56 4.97 -3.91
N ILE A 122 6.81 5.10 -2.61
CA ILE A 122 6.04 4.46 -1.55
C ILE A 122 4.82 5.31 -1.21
N ARG A 123 3.67 4.64 -1.08
CA ARG A 123 2.42 5.29 -0.67
C ARG A 123 1.88 4.63 0.58
N LEU A 124 1.32 5.44 1.47
CA LEU A 124 0.48 4.93 2.55
C LEU A 124 -0.92 5.48 2.34
N TYR A 125 -1.90 4.61 2.51
CA TYR A 125 -3.32 4.93 2.39
C TYR A 125 -4.00 4.75 3.73
N ARG A 126 -4.89 5.68 4.06
CA ARG A 126 -5.84 5.59 5.16
C ARG A 126 -7.25 5.69 4.60
N TYR A 127 -8.12 4.77 5.00
CA TYR A 127 -9.54 4.80 4.68
C TYR A 127 -10.36 4.80 5.98
N SER A 128 -11.22 5.80 6.11
CA SER A 128 -12.22 5.97 7.16
C SER A 128 -13.56 5.40 6.73
N PRO A 129 -14.53 5.23 7.64
CA PRO A 129 -15.86 4.76 7.27
C PRO A 129 -16.49 5.58 6.13
N GLY A 130 -17.00 4.90 5.10
CA GLY A 130 -17.55 5.51 3.87
C GLY A 130 -16.55 5.62 2.71
N GLN A 131 -15.25 5.59 3.00
CA GLN A 131 -14.20 5.72 1.99
C GLN A 131 -13.94 4.39 1.26
N ARG A 132 -13.55 4.49 -0.02
CA ARG A 132 -13.30 3.35 -0.92
C ARG A 132 -12.50 3.74 -2.15
N PHE A 133 -11.98 2.74 -2.86
CA PHE A 133 -11.43 2.93 -4.21
C PHE A 133 -12.19 1.99 -5.15
N GLY A 134 -13.03 2.56 -6.00
CA GLY A 134 -13.83 1.83 -6.97
C GLY A 134 -12.99 1.06 -7.99
N ARG A 135 -13.68 0.24 -8.78
CA ARG A 135 -13.07 -0.69 -9.74
C ARG A 135 -12.11 0.00 -10.72
N HIS A 136 -10.89 -0.52 -10.81
CA HIS A 136 -9.82 -0.02 -11.67
C HIS A 136 -8.85 -1.14 -12.05
N ILE A 137 -7.93 -0.81 -12.96
CA ILE A 137 -6.71 -1.57 -13.23
C ILE A 137 -5.52 -0.69 -12.87
N ASP A 138 -4.43 -1.31 -12.46
CA ASP A 138 -3.15 -0.64 -12.24
C ASP A 138 -2.30 -0.77 -13.52
N GLU A 139 -1.66 0.34 -13.90
CA GLU A 139 -0.76 0.38 -15.07
C GLU A 139 0.70 0.11 -14.66
N SER A 140 1.50 -0.38 -15.59
CA SER A 140 2.95 -0.47 -15.41
C SER A 140 3.57 0.92 -15.44
N VAL A 141 4.55 1.16 -14.58
CA VAL A 141 5.37 2.38 -14.56
C VAL A 141 6.71 2.07 -15.22
N ASP A 142 7.04 2.83 -16.26
CA ASP A 142 8.38 2.84 -16.85
C ASP A 142 9.29 3.74 -15.99
N LEU A 143 10.37 3.16 -15.47
CA LEU A 143 11.35 3.85 -14.62
C LEU A 143 12.62 4.23 -15.40
N GLY A 144 12.64 4.03 -16.72
CA GLY A 144 13.81 4.21 -17.57
C GLY A 144 14.81 3.05 -17.46
N GLU A 145 15.82 3.06 -18.33
CA GLU A 145 16.91 2.06 -18.34
C GLU A 145 16.41 0.59 -18.47
N GLY A 146 15.24 0.39 -19.07
CA GLY A 146 14.62 -0.92 -19.16
C GLY A 146 13.93 -1.40 -17.87
N LYS A 147 13.90 -0.62 -16.80
CA LYS A 147 13.19 -0.95 -15.56
C LYS A 147 11.69 -0.68 -15.70
N ARG A 148 10.85 -1.65 -15.35
CA ARG A 148 9.39 -1.50 -15.40
C ARG A 148 8.70 -2.25 -14.26
N THR A 149 7.64 -1.68 -13.71
CA THR A 149 6.86 -2.35 -12.65
C THR A 149 5.86 -3.36 -13.21
N HIS A 150 5.69 -4.48 -12.50
CA HIS A 150 4.85 -5.61 -12.93
C HIS A 150 3.96 -6.20 -11.84
N TYR A 151 4.27 -6.04 -10.56
CA TYR A 151 3.38 -6.39 -9.45
C TYR A 151 3.11 -5.18 -8.59
N THR A 152 1.85 -4.99 -8.19
CA THR A 152 1.52 -4.08 -7.11
C THR A 152 1.65 -4.84 -5.81
N LEU A 153 2.36 -4.24 -4.86
CA LEU A 153 2.50 -4.72 -3.49
C LEU A 153 1.62 -3.87 -2.59
N LEU A 154 0.67 -4.50 -1.90
CA LEU A 154 -0.10 -3.91 -0.82
C LEU A 154 0.27 -4.63 0.49
N ILE A 155 0.62 -3.89 1.53
CA ILE A 155 0.81 -4.44 2.88
C ILE A 155 -0.26 -3.83 3.78
N TYR A 156 -1.13 -4.65 4.31
CA TYR A 156 -2.19 -4.21 5.22
C TYR A 156 -1.59 -3.98 6.61
N LEU A 157 -1.72 -2.75 7.13
CA LEU A 157 -1.20 -2.38 8.45
C LEU A 157 -2.27 -2.48 9.54
N THR A 158 -3.55 -2.61 9.16
CA THR A 158 -4.65 -2.89 10.07
C THR A 158 -5.57 -3.97 9.51
N GLY A 159 -6.43 -4.46 10.39
CA GLY A 159 -7.38 -5.52 10.10
C GLY A 159 -7.08 -6.77 10.90
N SER A 160 -8.03 -7.69 10.90
CA SER A 160 -7.89 -8.96 11.62
C SER A 160 -8.32 -10.07 10.69
N PRO A 161 -7.76 -11.28 10.86
CA PRO A 161 -8.23 -12.45 10.14
C PRO A 161 -9.74 -12.54 10.32
N GLY A 162 -10.48 -12.52 9.21
CA GLY A 162 -11.94 -12.50 9.28
C GLY A 162 -12.44 -13.71 10.08
N LYS A 163 -13.07 -13.47 11.23
CA LYS A 163 -14.02 -14.44 11.76
C LYS A 163 -15.16 -14.49 10.75
N SER A 164 -15.13 -15.46 9.84
CA SER A 164 -16.32 -15.91 9.13
C SER A 164 -17.44 -16.04 10.18
N LYS A 165 -18.58 -15.38 9.92
CA LYS A 165 -19.72 -15.19 10.83
C LYS A 165 -19.92 -16.32 11.85
N ALA A 166 -19.23 -16.24 12.98
CA ALA A 166 -19.44 -17.09 14.14
C ALA A 166 -19.56 -16.14 15.33
N LYS A 167 -20.76 -16.14 15.94
CA LYS A 167 -21.11 -15.32 17.11
C LYS A 167 -20.00 -15.40 18.17
N SER A 168 -19.37 -14.26 18.46
CA SER A 168 -18.45 -14.14 19.59
C SER A 168 -19.24 -14.16 20.89
N LYS A 169 -18.90 -15.04 21.82
CA LYS A 169 -19.09 -14.77 23.24
C LYS A 169 -18.01 -13.79 23.68
N THR A 170 -18.43 -12.90 24.57
CA THR A 170 -17.73 -11.75 25.13
C THR A 170 -16.58 -12.20 26.02
N ASP A 171 -15.40 -11.60 25.85
CA ASP A 171 -14.45 -11.43 26.94
C ASP A 171 -13.96 -9.98 26.93
N ASN A 172 -14.28 -9.28 28.01
CA ASN A 172 -13.86 -7.91 28.27
C ASN A 172 -12.43 -7.94 28.82
N ASN A 173 -11.46 -7.54 28.01
CA ASN A 173 -10.25 -6.96 28.58
C ASN A 173 -9.80 -5.77 27.72
N SER A 174 -9.81 -4.62 28.37
CA SER A 174 -9.57 -3.30 27.79
C SER A 174 -8.09 -3.09 27.49
N GLN A 175 -7.77 -3.09 26.20
CA GLN A 175 -6.63 -2.35 25.65
C GLN A 175 -7.18 -1.66 24.41
N GLU A 176 -7.03 -0.34 24.31
CA GLU A 176 -7.54 0.53 23.24
C GLU A 176 -7.43 -0.13 21.85
N SER A 177 -8.46 -0.87 21.46
CA SER A 177 -8.54 -1.47 20.14
C SER A 177 -8.91 -0.33 19.21
N LEU A 178 -8.01 0.06 18.32
CA LEU A 178 -8.41 0.67 17.05
C LEU A 178 -9.65 -0.10 16.58
N ASP A 179 -10.79 0.61 16.52
CA ASP A 179 -12.11 0.03 16.27
C ASP A 179 -12.01 -1.12 15.27
N GLN A 180 -12.46 -2.32 15.67
CA GLN A 180 -12.43 -3.51 14.83
C GLN A 180 -12.81 -3.14 13.38
N LEU A 181 -11.84 -3.28 12.47
CA LEU A 181 -12.03 -2.92 11.06
C LEU A 181 -13.08 -3.85 10.45
N VAL A 182 -14.10 -3.25 9.81
CA VAL A 182 -15.15 -3.98 9.09
C VAL A 182 -15.30 -3.41 7.68
N GLY A 183 -15.29 -4.29 6.68
CA GLY A 183 -15.26 -3.91 5.27
C GLY A 183 -13.83 -3.60 4.80
N GLY A 184 -13.70 -2.92 3.67
CA GLY A 184 -12.40 -2.54 3.13
C GLY A 184 -11.67 -3.65 2.37
N GLU A 185 -12.35 -4.73 1.98
CA GLU A 185 -11.74 -5.84 1.24
C GLU A 185 -11.16 -5.38 -0.10
N THR A 186 -10.01 -5.95 -0.49
CA THR A 186 -9.51 -5.82 -1.86
C THR A 186 -10.08 -6.96 -2.68
N VAL A 187 -10.83 -6.64 -3.73
CA VAL A 187 -11.62 -7.62 -4.48
C VAL A 187 -11.20 -7.62 -5.93
N PHE A 188 -10.98 -8.81 -6.47
CA PHE A 188 -10.51 -9.05 -7.84
C PHE A 188 -11.60 -9.70 -8.67
N TYR A 189 -11.72 -9.23 -9.91
CA TYR A 189 -12.72 -9.65 -10.87
C TYR A 189 -12.08 -10.14 -12.16
N GLY A 190 -12.64 -11.21 -12.71
CA GLY A 190 -12.30 -11.77 -14.02
C GLY A 190 -13.29 -11.33 -15.11
N PRO A 191 -13.24 -11.99 -16.28
CA PRO A 191 -14.16 -11.72 -17.39
C PRO A 191 -15.62 -11.76 -16.95
N ARG A 192 -16.43 -10.84 -17.49
CA ARG A 192 -17.87 -10.69 -17.15
C ARG A 192 -18.13 -10.40 -15.66
N ASN A 193 -17.19 -9.74 -14.97
CA ASN A 193 -17.27 -9.39 -13.54
C ASN A 193 -17.36 -10.62 -12.60
N ALA A 194 -16.87 -11.79 -13.02
CA ALA A 194 -16.82 -12.96 -12.15
C ALA A 194 -15.86 -12.70 -10.97
N LEU A 195 -16.27 -13.03 -9.75
CA LEU A 195 -15.40 -12.91 -8.57
C LEU A 195 -14.24 -13.91 -8.70
N VAL A 196 -13.01 -13.40 -8.63
CA VAL A 196 -11.78 -14.22 -8.65
C VAL A 196 -11.30 -14.44 -7.22
N ALA A 197 -11.19 -13.37 -6.44
CA ALA A 197 -10.74 -13.42 -5.06
C ALA A 197 -11.22 -12.21 -4.27
N GLU A 198 -11.33 -12.40 -2.97
CA GLU A 198 -11.64 -11.35 -1.99
C GLU A 198 -10.64 -11.46 -0.84
N VAL A 199 -9.83 -10.42 -0.66
CA VAL A 199 -8.78 -10.37 0.36
C VAL A 199 -9.20 -9.40 1.45
N ALA A 200 -9.55 -9.94 2.61
CA ALA A 200 -9.86 -9.15 3.79
C ALA A 200 -8.59 -8.48 4.33
N PRO A 201 -8.63 -7.19 4.73
CA PRO A 201 -7.50 -6.55 5.38
C PRO A 201 -7.16 -7.32 6.65
N THR A 202 -5.95 -7.85 6.70
CA THR A 202 -5.41 -8.58 7.84
C THR A 202 -4.07 -7.94 8.16
N GLU A 203 -3.90 -7.43 9.38
CA GLU A 203 -2.63 -6.80 9.77
C GLU A 203 -1.43 -7.70 9.42
N GLY A 204 -0.40 -7.10 8.83
CA GLY A 204 0.83 -7.78 8.45
C GLY A 204 0.75 -8.58 7.15
N LEU A 205 -0.43 -8.77 6.57
CA LEU A 205 -0.59 -9.46 5.29
C LEU A 205 -0.03 -8.61 4.14
N ALA A 206 0.86 -9.19 3.34
CA ALA A 206 1.20 -8.64 2.04
C ALA A 206 0.36 -9.31 0.94
N LEU A 207 -0.10 -8.51 -0.01
CA LEU A 207 -0.84 -8.90 -1.20
C LEU A 207 -0.07 -8.41 -2.42
N LEU A 208 0.26 -9.34 -3.31
CA LEU A 208 0.91 -9.09 -4.59
C LEU A 208 -0.08 -9.44 -5.70
N HIS A 209 -0.31 -8.51 -6.62
CA HIS A 209 -1.07 -8.80 -7.83
C HIS A 209 -0.40 -8.24 -9.07
N ILE A 210 -0.40 -9.02 -10.15
CA ILE A 210 0.16 -8.59 -11.42
C ILE A 210 -0.63 -7.39 -11.96
N HIS A 211 0.05 -6.42 -12.56
CA HIS A 211 -0.56 -5.25 -13.17
C HIS A 211 0.00 -4.97 -14.58
N GLY A 212 -0.48 -3.91 -15.24
CA GLY A 212 -0.28 -3.69 -16.67
C GLY A 212 -1.15 -4.63 -17.52
N ASP A 213 -0.57 -5.23 -18.57
CA ASP A 213 -1.30 -6.02 -19.59
C ASP A 213 -2.12 -7.20 -19.03
N LYS A 214 -1.75 -7.73 -17.86
CA LYS A 214 -2.43 -8.84 -17.18
C LYS A 214 -3.22 -8.40 -15.94
N CYS A 215 -3.37 -7.09 -15.71
CA CYS A 215 -4.02 -6.58 -14.51
C CYS A 215 -5.48 -7.06 -14.43
N MET A 216 -5.84 -7.64 -13.29
CA MET A 216 -7.23 -7.95 -12.99
C MET A 216 -7.96 -6.68 -12.57
N LEU A 217 -9.20 -6.52 -13.01
CA LEU A 217 -10.06 -5.46 -12.50
C LEU A 217 -10.23 -5.65 -10.99
N HIS A 218 -9.96 -4.62 -10.20
CA HIS A 218 -10.02 -4.74 -8.75
C HIS A 218 -10.48 -3.45 -8.09
N GLU A 219 -10.93 -3.57 -6.83
CA GLU A 219 -11.37 -2.43 -6.03
C GLU A 219 -11.01 -2.62 -4.56
N ALA A 220 -10.92 -1.52 -3.83
CA ALA A 220 -10.99 -1.52 -2.37
C ALA A 220 -12.42 -1.19 -1.96
N ARG A 221 -13.14 -2.16 -1.38
CA ARG A 221 -14.53 -1.98 -0.93
C ARG A 221 -14.64 -0.93 0.17
N ASN A 222 -15.88 -0.50 0.40
CA ASN A 222 -16.22 0.47 1.44
C ASN A 222 -15.78 0.00 2.83
N VAL A 223 -15.07 0.85 3.55
CA VAL A 223 -14.86 0.68 4.99
C VAL A 223 -16.16 1.06 5.70
N SER A 224 -16.67 0.19 6.56
CA SER A 224 -17.92 0.42 7.30
C SER A 224 -17.70 0.78 8.77
N LYS A 225 -16.60 0.29 9.37
CA LYS A 225 -16.19 0.61 10.74
C LYS A 225 -14.66 0.56 10.84
N GLY A 226 -14.09 1.40 11.70
CA GLY A 226 -12.66 1.45 11.97
C GLY A 226 -11.87 2.14 10.86
N LEU A 227 -10.54 2.02 10.94
CA LEU A 227 -9.60 2.61 9.99
C LEU A 227 -8.80 1.52 9.28
N LYS A 228 -8.81 1.57 7.94
CA LYS A 228 -7.96 0.71 7.11
C LYS A 228 -6.69 1.45 6.73
N TYR A 229 -5.54 0.88 7.08
CA TYR A 229 -4.23 1.38 6.66
C TYR A 229 -3.56 0.39 5.73
N VAL A 230 -2.97 0.89 4.64
CA VAL A 230 -2.26 0.08 3.64
C VAL A 230 -1.01 0.80 3.17
N LEU A 231 0.14 0.12 3.20
CA LEU A 231 1.34 0.54 2.49
C LEU A 231 1.31 -0.03 1.07
N ARG A 232 1.71 0.76 0.08
CA ARG A 232 1.86 0.34 -1.31
C ARG A 232 3.25 0.65 -1.85
N SER A 233 3.77 -0.29 -2.63
CA SER A 233 4.80 -0.08 -3.65
C SER A 233 4.48 -0.96 -4.87
N ASP A 234 5.37 -1.00 -5.86
CA ASP A 234 5.26 -1.88 -7.01
C ASP A 234 6.62 -2.56 -7.29
N VAL A 235 6.64 -3.83 -7.67
CA VAL A 235 7.85 -4.62 -7.92
C VAL A 235 8.40 -4.29 -9.30
N VAL A 236 9.68 -3.93 -9.35
CA VAL A 236 10.42 -3.53 -10.54
C VAL A 236 11.13 -4.73 -11.15
N PHE A 237 11.05 -4.85 -12.48
CA PHE A 237 11.78 -5.84 -13.27
C PHE A 237 12.71 -5.15 -14.25
N ALA A 238 13.90 -5.74 -14.49
CA ALA A 238 14.91 -5.25 -15.44
C ALA A 238 15.46 -6.37 -16.32
#